data_AF-A0A8H4A3N2-F1
#
_entry.id   AF-A0A8H4A3N2-F1
#
_cell.length_a   1.000
_cell.length_b   1.000
_cell.length_c   1.000
_cell.angle_alpha   90.00
_cell.angle_beta   90.00
_cell.angle_gamma   90.00
#
_symmetry.space_group_name_H-M   'P 1'
#
loop_
_entity.id
_entity.type
_entity.pdbx_description
1 polymer ?
#
loop_
_entity_poly.entity_id
_entity_poly.type
_entity_poly.pdbx_seq_one_letter_code
_entity_poly.pdbx_strand_id
1 'polypeptide(L)'
;MAIPILWENPFSFKLEKPTFISNYFSSLGEDEKFVLKECGINEEISQTLFNYARFLKVLDLSDIKYNVKQWIDVPKKSYTRIINLLIKIFVDSGATLHGVTIINLALDALLDVIQSQQLRRVEIRRATKLHGIISAL
;
A
#
# COMPACT_ATOMS: atom_id res chain seq x y z
N MET A 1 23.10 7.23 6.71
CA MET A 1 22.40 6.33 5.76
C MET A 1 21.18 7.05 5.22
N ALA A 2 21.05 7.25 3.90
CA ALA A 2 19.95 8.02 3.31
C ALA A 2 18.73 7.16 2.89
N ILE A 3 18.94 5.86 2.63
CA ILE A 3 17.90 4.97 2.08
C ILE A 3 16.69 4.84 3.01
N PRO A 4 16.83 4.53 4.33
CA PRO A 4 15.66 4.44 5.20
C PRO A 4 14.81 5.72 5.21
N ILE A 5 15.47 6.90 5.25
CA ILE A 5 14.81 8.22 5.31
C ILE A 5 14.01 8.51 4.04
N LEU A 6 14.57 8.23 2.85
CA LEU A 6 13.89 8.47 1.57
C LEU A 6 12.63 7.60 1.39
N TRP A 7 12.59 6.45 2.06
CA TRP A 7 11.51 5.49 1.94
C TRP A 7 10.51 5.53 3.11
N GLU A 8 10.58 6.55 3.99
CA GLU A 8 9.61 6.73 5.08
C GLU A 8 8.23 7.14 4.56
N ASN A 9 8.15 7.98 3.51
CA ASN A 9 6.89 8.40 2.91
C ASN A 9 7.02 8.71 1.40
N PRO A 10 7.37 7.72 0.55
CA PRO A 10 7.62 7.96 -0.87
C PRO A 10 6.35 8.30 -1.67
N PHE A 11 5.17 7.94 -1.17
CA PHE A 11 3.90 8.22 -1.84
C PHE A 11 3.45 9.68 -1.72
N SER A 12 3.99 10.43 -0.75
CA SER A 12 3.69 11.86 -0.61
C SER A 12 4.19 12.72 -1.78
N PHE A 13 5.19 12.22 -2.53
CA PHE A 13 5.68 12.89 -3.72
C PHE A 13 4.72 12.63 -4.88
N LYS A 14 4.07 13.69 -5.38
CA LYS A 14 3.19 13.62 -6.55
C LYS A 14 4.01 13.55 -7.83
N LEU A 15 4.56 12.37 -8.11
CA LEU A 15 5.36 12.10 -9.30
C LEU A 15 4.46 11.78 -10.50
N GLU A 16 4.83 12.27 -11.68
CA GLU A 16 4.10 11.97 -12.93
C GLU A 16 4.27 10.51 -13.37
N LYS A 17 5.37 9.85 -12.98
CA LYS A 17 5.65 8.43 -13.26
C LYS A 17 6.39 7.78 -12.08
N PRO A 18 5.67 7.34 -11.03
CA PRO A 18 6.29 6.75 -9.84
C PRO A 18 6.74 5.31 -10.09
N THR A 19 7.82 5.14 -10.87
CA THR A 19 8.41 3.82 -11.19
C THR A 19 8.93 3.09 -9.96
N PHE A 20 9.17 3.81 -8.85
CA PHE A 20 9.58 3.22 -7.57
C PHE A 20 8.57 2.20 -7.02
N ILE A 21 7.30 2.24 -7.44
CA ILE A 21 6.26 1.32 -6.97
C ILE A 21 6.64 -0.13 -7.29
N SER A 22 7.28 -0.39 -8.43
CA SER A 22 7.67 -1.76 -8.82
C SER A 22 8.65 -2.40 -7.83
N ASN A 23 9.45 -1.58 -7.12
CA ASN A 23 10.41 -2.05 -6.13
C ASN A 23 9.75 -2.76 -4.94
N TYR A 24 8.47 -2.53 -4.65
CA TYR A 24 7.77 -3.23 -3.58
C TYR A 24 7.40 -4.67 -3.95
N PHE A 25 7.17 -4.93 -5.24
CA PHE A 25 6.72 -6.24 -5.71
C PHE A 25 7.83 -7.30 -5.74
N SER A 26 9.09 -6.91 -5.53
CA SER A 26 10.24 -7.84 -5.50
C SER A 26 10.07 -8.93 -4.44
N SER A 27 9.36 -8.60 -3.35
CA SER A 27 9.07 -9.48 -2.22
C SER A 27 7.91 -10.47 -2.43
N LEU A 28 7.17 -10.35 -3.53
CA LEU A 28 6.01 -11.20 -3.80
C LEU A 28 6.38 -12.65 -4.16
N GLY A 29 5.52 -13.58 -3.75
CA GLY A 29 5.53 -14.98 -4.19
C GLY A 29 5.11 -15.15 -5.65
N GLU A 30 5.19 -16.38 -6.15
CA GLU A 30 4.85 -16.70 -7.54
C GLU A 30 3.37 -16.45 -7.86
N ASP A 31 2.48 -16.79 -6.93
CA ASP A 31 1.03 -16.60 -7.07
C ASP A 31 0.67 -15.11 -7.18
N GLU A 32 1.22 -14.26 -6.31
CA GLU A 32 0.95 -12.83 -6.39
C GLU A 32 1.59 -12.18 -7.63
N LYS A 33 2.75 -12.68 -8.07
CA LYS A 33 3.36 -12.26 -9.34
C LYS A 33 2.46 -12.63 -10.52
N PHE A 34 1.79 -13.78 -10.48
CA PHE A 34 0.79 -14.15 -11.48
C PHE A 34 -0.40 -13.17 -11.48
N VAL A 35 -0.89 -12.75 -10.31
CA VAL A 35 -1.93 -11.73 -10.18
C VAL A 35 -1.53 -10.41 -10.83
N LEU A 36 -0.26 -9.99 -10.71
CA LEU A 36 0.24 -8.77 -11.35
C LEU A 36 0.24 -8.89 -12.88
N LYS A 37 0.62 -10.05 -13.42
CA LYS A 37 0.54 -10.33 -14.87
C LYS A 37 -0.90 -10.23 -15.38
N GLU A 38 -1.86 -10.82 -14.66
CA GLU A 38 -3.29 -10.68 -15.01
C GLU A 38 -3.79 -9.23 -14.97
N CYS A 39 -3.15 -8.39 -14.16
CA CYS A 39 -3.46 -6.96 -14.08
C CYS A 39 -2.86 -6.15 -15.24
N GLY A 40 -2.03 -6.75 -16.09
CA GLY A 40 -1.33 -6.09 -17.19
C GLY A 40 0.11 -5.67 -16.88
N ILE A 41 0.64 -6.04 -15.71
CA ILE A 41 2.02 -5.76 -15.32
C ILE A 41 2.88 -6.93 -15.76
N ASN A 42 3.47 -6.82 -16.95
CA ASN A 42 4.31 -7.86 -17.55
C ASN A 42 5.81 -7.57 -17.41
N GLU A 43 6.19 -6.45 -16.78
CA GLU A 43 7.59 -6.13 -16.53
C GLU A 43 8.21 -7.17 -15.58
N GLU A 44 9.45 -7.57 -15.88
CA GLU A 44 10.22 -8.39 -14.96
C GLU A 44 10.43 -7.63 -13.66
N ILE A 45 9.82 -8.13 -12.59
CA ILE A 45 9.97 -7.54 -11.26
C ILE A 45 11.40 -7.83 -10.81
N SER A 46 12.24 -6.81 -10.93
CA SER A 46 13.63 -6.85 -10.49
C SER A 46 13.73 -7.21 -9.00
N GLN A 47 14.68 -8.06 -8.68
CA GLN A 47 15.08 -8.29 -7.29
C GLN A 47 15.68 -7.01 -6.71
N THR A 48 15.29 -6.64 -5.50
CA THR A 48 15.78 -5.44 -4.84
C THR A 48 16.77 -5.78 -3.74
N LEU A 49 17.79 -4.95 -3.56
CA LEU A 49 18.81 -5.11 -2.51
C LEU A 49 18.22 -4.94 -1.09
N PHE A 50 17.15 -4.14 -0.98
CA PHE A 50 16.47 -3.85 0.28
C PHE A 50 15.00 -4.23 0.22
N ASN A 51 14.44 -4.58 1.37
CA ASN A 51 13.00 -4.63 1.59
C ASN A 51 12.51 -3.20 1.88
N TYR A 52 12.23 -2.45 0.82
CA TYR A 52 11.84 -1.04 0.91
C TYR A 52 10.54 -0.81 1.70
N ALA A 53 9.62 -1.78 1.67
CA ALA A 53 8.37 -1.70 2.42
C ALA A 53 8.60 -1.53 3.93
N ARG A 54 9.69 -2.11 4.45
CA ARG A 54 10.04 -2.08 5.87
C ARG A 54 10.43 -0.69 6.38
N PHE A 55 10.77 0.23 5.48
CA PHE A 55 11.10 1.62 5.82
C PHE A 55 9.87 2.53 5.89
N LEU A 56 8.71 2.09 5.38
CA LEU A 56 7.51 2.89 5.32
C LEU A 56 7.04 3.32 6.72
N LYS A 57 6.75 4.61 6.89
CA LYS A 57 6.25 5.19 8.15
C LYS A 57 4.84 5.75 8.02
N VAL A 58 4.43 6.14 6.81
CA VAL A 58 3.12 6.73 6.54
C VAL A 58 2.39 5.92 5.49
N LEU A 59 1.20 5.45 5.84
CA LEU A 59 0.28 4.77 4.92
C LEU A 59 -0.92 5.68 4.64
N ASP A 60 -0.84 6.48 3.58
CA ASP A 60 -1.99 7.25 3.08
C ASP A 60 -2.56 6.59 1.82
N LEU A 61 -3.78 6.06 1.94
CA LEU A 61 -4.43 5.35 0.84
C LEU A 61 -4.78 6.27 -0.35
N SER A 62 -4.92 7.57 -0.12
CA SER A 62 -5.20 8.54 -1.19
C SER A 62 -3.95 8.76 -2.03
N ASP A 63 -2.80 8.90 -1.37
CA ASP A 63 -1.51 9.04 -2.02
C ASP A 63 -1.14 7.76 -2.78
N ILE A 64 -1.37 6.58 -2.20
CA ILE A 64 -1.19 5.30 -2.89
C ILE A 64 -2.08 5.22 -4.13
N LYS A 65 -3.39 5.50 -3.99
CA LYS A 65 -4.34 5.49 -5.12
C LYS A 65 -3.89 6.45 -6.23
N TYR A 66 -3.42 7.64 -5.87
CA TYR A 66 -2.95 8.63 -6.83
C TYR A 66 -1.71 8.12 -7.56
N ASN A 67 -0.69 7.67 -6.83
CA ASN A 67 0.57 7.21 -7.40
C ASN A 67 0.38 5.97 -8.30
N VAL A 68 -0.43 4.99 -7.90
CA VAL A 68 -0.70 3.81 -8.75
C VAL A 68 -1.36 4.22 -10.08
N LYS A 69 -2.28 5.19 -10.06
CA LYS A 69 -2.89 5.74 -11.29
C LYS A 69 -1.90 6.48 -12.18
N GLN A 70 -0.86 7.10 -11.61
CA GLN A 70 0.19 7.77 -12.37
C GLN A 70 1.25 6.78 -12.89
N TRP A 71 1.41 5.66 -12.19
CA TRP A 71 2.41 4.65 -12.54
C TRP A 71 2.03 3.83 -13.77
N ILE A 72 0.78 3.34 -13.82
CA ILE A 72 0.35 2.41 -14.85
C ILE A 72 -1.08 2.66 -15.27
N ASP A 73 -1.36 2.53 -16.57
CA ASP A 73 -2.71 2.60 -17.11
C ASP A 73 -3.29 1.19 -17.27
N VAL A 74 -4.12 0.78 -16.31
CA VAL A 74 -4.76 -0.55 -16.26
C VAL A 74 -6.26 -0.44 -16.04
N PRO A 75 -7.04 -1.50 -16.33
CA PRO A 75 -8.47 -1.52 -16.03
C PRO A 75 -8.78 -1.24 -14.55
N LYS A 76 -9.95 -0.65 -14.27
CA LYS A 76 -10.36 -0.26 -12.90
C LYS A 76 -10.24 -1.39 -11.86
N LYS A 77 -10.62 -2.61 -12.25
CA LYS A 77 -10.51 -3.81 -11.41
C LYS A 77 -9.06 -4.13 -11.03
N SER A 78 -8.11 -3.87 -11.94
CA SER A 78 -6.68 -4.11 -11.74
C SER A 78 -6.09 -3.12 -10.75
N TYR A 79 -6.50 -1.84 -10.79
CA TYR A 79 -6.07 -0.86 -9.77
C TYR A 79 -6.36 -1.33 -8.35
N THR A 80 -7.57 -1.85 -8.10
CA THR A 80 -7.94 -2.36 -6.77
C THR A 80 -7.07 -3.54 -6.37
N ARG A 81 -6.81 -4.49 -7.27
CA ARG A 81 -5.94 -5.65 -6.99
C ARG A 81 -4.50 -5.22 -6.68
N ILE A 82 -3.94 -4.30 -7.46
CA ILE A 82 -2.58 -3.76 -7.26
C ILE A 82 -2.47 -3.06 -5.91
N ILE A 83 -3.43 -2.20 -5.57
CA ILE A 83 -3.46 -1.49 -4.28
C ILE A 83 -3.55 -2.48 -3.12
N ASN A 84 -4.39 -3.52 -3.23
CA ASN A 84 -4.50 -4.55 -2.20
C ASN A 84 -3.18 -5.31 -2.00
N LEU A 85 -2.47 -5.63 -3.08
CA LEU A 85 -1.14 -6.26 -3.00
C LEU A 85 -0.12 -5.35 -2.32
N LEU A 86 -0.10 -4.05 -2.64
CA LEU A 86 0.78 -3.09 -1.97
C LEU A 86 0.49 -3.01 -0.47
N ILE A 87 -0.79 -2.94 -0.09
CA ILE A 87 -1.20 -2.93 1.32
C ILE A 87 -0.73 -4.21 2.03
N LYS A 88 -0.94 -5.38 1.41
CA LYS A 88 -0.46 -6.67 1.92
C LYS A 88 1.05 -6.64 2.17
N ILE A 89 1.83 -6.20 1.18
CA ILE A 89 3.29 -6.06 1.30
C ILE A 89 3.66 -5.14 2.48
N PHE A 90 2.98 -4.01 2.65
CA PHE A 90 3.27 -3.07 3.73
C PHE A 90 2.97 -3.66 5.11
N VAL A 91 1.85 -4.38 5.25
CA VAL A 91 1.50 -5.09 6.49
C VAL A 91 2.52 -6.18 6.80
N ASP A 92 2.86 -7.00 5.81
CA ASP A 92 3.75 -8.15 5.97
C ASP A 92 5.22 -7.73 6.16
N SER A 93 5.59 -6.50 5.78
CA SER A 93 6.97 -6.01 5.85
C SER A 93 7.53 -5.86 7.27
N GLY A 94 6.67 -5.83 8.28
CA GLY A 94 7.05 -5.51 9.66
C GLY A 94 7.43 -4.04 9.87
N ALA A 95 7.00 -3.15 8.97
CA ALA A 95 7.18 -1.71 9.11
C ALA A 95 6.43 -1.18 10.34
N THR A 96 7.06 -0.29 11.11
CA THR A 96 6.39 0.45 12.17
C THR A 96 5.76 1.72 11.59
N LEU A 97 4.45 1.67 11.36
CA LEU A 97 3.68 2.81 10.85
C LEU A 97 3.41 3.82 11.98
N HIS A 98 3.73 5.09 11.71
CA HIS A 98 3.49 6.22 12.62
C HIS A 98 2.21 6.98 12.26
N GLY A 99 1.72 6.83 11.02
CA GLY A 99 0.48 7.44 10.57
C GLY A 99 -0.22 6.57 9.52
N VAL A 100 -1.54 6.43 9.68
CA VAL A 100 -2.42 5.72 8.74
C VAL A 100 -3.61 6.62 8.43
N THR A 101 -3.77 7.00 7.16
CA THR A 101 -4.92 7.79 6.67
C THR A 101 -5.77 6.91 5.77
N ILE A 102 -7.02 6.67 6.18
CA ILE A 102 -7.95 5.79 5.47
C ILE A 102 -9.04 6.62 4.81
N ILE A 103 -9.19 6.49 3.48
CA ILE A 103 -10.29 7.09 2.73
C ILE A 103 -10.93 6.05 1.79
N ASN A 104 -12.15 5.66 2.12
CA ASN A 104 -13.15 4.93 1.31
C ASN A 104 -12.60 3.83 0.37
N LEU A 105 -12.25 2.67 0.93
CA LEU A 105 -12.16 1.37 0.24
C LEU A 105 -12.68 0.26 1.17
N ALA A 106 -13.02 -0.89 0.57
CA ALA A 106 -13.63 -2.06 1.21
C ALA A 106 -12.99 -2.38 2.57
N LEU A 107 -13.84 -2.41 3.60
CA LEU A 107 -13.46 -2.50 5.03
C LEU A 107 -12.70 -3.80 5.34
N ASP A 108 -12.89 -4.81 4.51
CA ASP A 108 -12.45 -6.18 4.63
C ASP A 108 -10.92 -6.30 4.55
N ALA A 109 -10.25 -5.66 3.57
CA ALA A 109 -8.78 -5.63 3.52
C ALA A 109 -8.14 -4.79 4.64
N LEU A 110 -8.95 -3.97 5.31
CA LEU A 110 -8.53 -3.00 6.30
C LEU A 110 -8.59 -3.57 7.73
N LEU A 111 -9.48 -4.53 7.95
CA LEU A 111 -9.59 -5.26 9.22
C LEU A 111 -8.27 -5.98 9.55
N ASP A 112 -7.64 -6.62 8.55
CA ASP A 112 -6.36 -7.31 8.71
C ASP A 112 -5.20 -6.36 9.03
N VAL A 113 -5.18 -5.16 8.44
CA VAL A 113 -4.17 -4.11 8.73
C VAL A 113 -4.31 -3.61 10.16
N ILE A 114 -5.55 -3.36 10.61
CA ILE A 114 -5.83 -2.88 11.96
C ILE A 114 -5.49 -3.95 13.01
N GLN A 115 -5.82 -5.22 12.75
CA GLN A 115 -5.57 -6.30 13.69
C GLN A 115 -4.09 -6.69 13.80
N SER A 116 -3.33 -6.60 12.70
CA SER A 116 -1.90 -6.97 12.68
C SER A 116 -0.98 -5.91 13.30
N GLN A 117 -1.44 -4.66 13.42
CA GLN A 117 -0.59 -3.55 13.85
C GLN A 117 -1.07 -2.99 15.21
N GLN A 118 -0.19 -2.97 16.21
CA GLN A 118 -0.39 -2.28 17.49
C GLN A 118 -0.27 -0.74 17.28
N LEU A 119 -1.17 -0.16 16.48
CA LEU A 119 -1.03 1.21 15.96
C LEU A 119 -1.21 2.25 17.07
N ARG A 120 -0.26 3.20 17.16
CA ARG A 120 -0.31 4.33 18.10
C ARG A 120 -1.26 5.45 17.66
N ARG A 121 -1.67 5.49 16.38
CA ARG A 121 -2.53 6.54 15.81
C ARG A 121 -3.21 6.07 14.51
N VAL A 122 -4.54 5.99 14.52
CA VAL A 122 -5.37 5.73 13.32
C VAL A 122 -6.25 6.94 13.07
N GLU A 123 -6.09 7.62 11.93
CA GLU A 123 -7.00 8.69 11.53
C GLU A 123 -7.91 8.20 10.39
N ILE A 124 -9.19 8.00 10.69
CA ILE A 124 -10.23 7.67 9.69
C ILE A 124 -10.87 8.98 9.21
N ARG A 125 -10.67 9.35 7.95
CA ARG A 125 -11.30 10.56 7.38
C ARG A 125 -12.49 10.16 6.50
N ARG A 126 -13.68 10.25 7.11
CA ARG A 126 -15.06 10.04 6.61
C ARG A 126 -15.46 8.60 6.20
N ALA A 127 -16.45 8.05 6.92
CA ALA A 127 -17.53 7.28 6.31
C ALA A 127 -18.88 7.74 6.90
N THR A 128 -19.86 7.98 6.04
CA THR A 128 -21.26 8.30 6.41
C THR A 128 -22.04 7.09 6.97
N LYS A 129 -21.35 6.00 7.32
CA LYS A 129 -21.90 4.79 7.95
C LYS A 129 -20.85 4.14 8.85
N LEU A 130 -20.42 4.87 9.89
CA LEU A 130 -19.43 4.37 10.87
C LEU A 130 -19.88 4.56 12.32
N HIS A 131 -21.19 4.65 12.58
CA HIS A 131 -21.67 4.75 13.97
C HIS A 131 -21.71 3.40 14.70
N GLY A 132 -21.59 2.26 14.01
CA GLY A 132 -21.84 0.93 14.61
C GLY A 132 -20.63 0.07 14.97
N ILE A 133 -19.44 0.30 14.41
CA ILE A 133 -18.29 -0.62 14.57
C ILE A 133 -17.33 -0.17 15.67
N ILE A 134 -17.27 1.14 15.96
CA ILE A 134 -16.31 1.69 16.93
C ILE A 134 -16.76 1.47 18.39
N SER A 135 -18.03 1.18 18.66
CA SER A 135 -18.50 0.91 20.03
C SER A 135 -18.17 -0.49 20.55
N ALA A 136 -17.47 -1.33 19.78
CA ALA A 136 -17.20 -2.74 20.09
C ALA A 136 -15.71 -3.12 20.05
N LEU A 137 -14.82 -2.14 19.90
CA LEU A 137 -13.37 -2.25 20.05
C LEU A 137 -12.93 -1.38 21.23
#